data_AF-A0AAX4HBI1-F1
#
_entry.id   AF-A0AAX4HBI1-F1
#
_cell.length_a   1.000
_cell.length_b   1.000
_cell.length_c   1.000
_cell.angle_alpha   90.00
_cell.angle_beta   90.00
_cell.angle_gamma   90.00
#
_symmetry.space_group_name_H-M   'P 1'
#
loop_
_entity.id
_entity.type
_entity.pdbx_description
1 polymer ?
#
loop_
_entity_poly.entity_id
_entity_poly.type
_entity_poly.pdbx_seq_one_letter_code
_entity_poly.pdbx_strand_id
1 'polypeptide(L)'
;MKEIITAKAHILFQSLYDSLWETLAANIEHLSLTPNTLLTNSMAHENVWFSHPRHYGKGSRKCRVCASHSGLIRKYGLDICRQCFRERASDIGFHKYR
;
A
#
# COMPACT_ATOMS: atom_id res chain seq x y z
N MET A 1 -37.52 -46.54 35.16
CA MET A 1 -38.23 -45.23 35.20
C MET A 1 -37.33 -44.01 35.53
N LYS A 2 -36.01 -44.17 35.72
CA LYS A 2 -35.08 -43.03 35.96
C LYS A 2 -34.38 -42.51 34.69
N GLU A 3 -34.47 -43.23 33.56
CA GLU A 3 -33.75 -42.86 32.32
C GLU A 3 -34.55 -41.97 31.35
N ILE A 4 -35.86 -41.76 31.57
CA ILE A 4 -36.70 -40.94 30.68
C ILE A 4 -36.70 -39.46 31.10
N ILE A 5 -36.40 -39.16 32.36
CA ILE A 5 -36.44 -37.79 32.90
C ILE A 5 -35.18 -37.00 32.46
N THR A 6 -34.03 -37.65 32.33
CA THR A 6 -32.76 -37.02 31.94
C THR A 6 -32.70 -36.63 30.46
N ALA A 7 -33.36 -37.36 29.55
CA ALA A 7 -33.37 -37.02 28.13
C ALA A 7 -34.27 -35.82 27.78
N LYS A 8 -35.37 -35.64 28.53
CA LYS A 8 -36.33 -34.54 28.28
C LYS A 8 -35.79 -33.16 28.71
N ALA A 9 -34.93 -33.12 29.72
CA ALA A 9 -34.28 -31.88 30.15
C ALA A 9 -33.24 -31.37 29.13
N HIS A 10 -32.56 -32.28 28.42
CA HIS A 10 -31.52 -31.92 27.45
C HIS A 10 -32.09 -31.38 26.13
N ILE A 11 -33.21 -31.95 25.65
CA ILE A 11 -33.88 -31.51 24.42
C ILE A 11 -34.49 -30.11 24.58
N LEU A 12 -35.06 -29.81 25.77
CA LEU A 12 -35.61 -28.49 26.06
C LEU A 12 -34.52 -27.41 26.25
N PHE A 13 -33.31 -27.80 26.69
CA PHE A 13 -32.19 -26.88 26.86
C PHE A 13 -31.56 -26.49 25.51
N GLN A 14 -31.53 -27.42 24.55
CA GLN A 14 -31.00 -27.17 23.20
C GLN A 14 -31.93 -26.27 22.37
N SER A 15 -33.26 -26.50 22.41
CA SER A 15 -34.21 -25.70 21.63
C SER A 15 -34.30 -24.23 22.09
N LEU A 16 -34.05 -23.96 23.38
CA LEU A 16 -33.99 -22.60 23.91
C LEU A 16 -32.72 -21.88 23.45
N TYR A 17 -31.58 -22.58 23.35
CA TYR A 17 -30.33 -22.00 22.86
C TYR A 17 -30.39 -21.65 21.37
N ASP A 18 -31.03 -22.50 20.55
CA ASP A 18 -31.19 -22.25 19.12
C ASP A 18 -32.11 -21.03 18.84
N SER A 19 -33.19 -20.86 19.62
CA SER A 19 -34.06 -19.67 19.51
C SER A 19 -33.41 -18.35 19.97
N LEU A 20 -32.53 -18.41 20.97
CA LEU A 20 -31.75 -17.26 21.44
C LEU A 20 -30.62 -16.89 20.47
N TRP A 21 -30.00 -17.88 19.82
CA TRP A 21 -28.97 -17.67 18.79
C TRP A 21 -29.52 -16.96 17.55
N GLU A 22 -30.74 -17.27 17.09
CA GLU A 22 -31.35 -16.55 15.96
C GLU A 22 -31.67 -15.08 16.29
N THR A 23 -32.11 -14.78 17.51
CA THR A 23 -32.33 -13.38 17.95
C THR A 23 -31.05 -12.59 18.17
N LEU A 24 -29.93 -13.26 18.49
CA LEU A 24 -28.60 -12.63 18.58
C LEU A 24 -27.97 -12.45 17.20
N ALA A 25 -28.12 -13.41 16.29
CA ALA A 25 -27.61 -13.32 14.92
C ALA A 25 -28.33 -12.22 14.10
N ALA A 26 -29.64 -12.05 14.29
CA ALA A 26 -30.41 -10.99 13.63
C ALA A 26 -30.04 -9.56 14.08
N ASN A 27 -29.35 -9.40 15.22
CA ASN A 27 -28.90 -8.11 15.75
C ASN A 27 -27.41 -7.81 15.45
N ILE A 28 -26.70 -8.68 14.74
CA ILE A 28 -25.30 -8.46 14.33
C ILE A 28 -25.18 -7.97 12.87
N GLU A 29 -26.25 -7.97 12.08
CA GLU A 29 -26.20 -7.55 10.66
C GLU A 29 -26.70 -6.13 10.35
N HIS A 30 -27.15 -5.33 11.33
CA HIS A 30 -27.74 -4.01 11.03
C HIS A 30 -27.12 -2.79 11.71
N LEU A 31 -25.83 -2.86 12.02
CA LEU A 31 -24.99 -1.67 11.94
C LEU A 31 -23.79 -1.94 11.03
N SER A 32 -24.10 -2.28 9.77
CA SER A 32 -23.44 -1.59 8.68
C SER A 32 -23.69 -0.09 8.90
N LEU A 33 -22.87 0.55 9.73
CA LEU A 33 -22.48 1.91 9.42
C LEU A 33 -21.97 1.80 7.99
N THR A 34 -22.80 2.28 7.05
CA THR A 34 -22.28 2.92 5.85
C THR A 34 -21.00 3.63 6.30
N PRO A 35 -19.84 3.42 5.67
CA PRO A 35 -18.78 4.40 5.82
C PRO A 35 -19.42 5.70 5.34
N ASN A 36 -19.86 6.50 6.31
CA ASN A 36 -20.47 7.78 6.09
C ASN A 36 -19.49 8.49 5.19
N THR A 37 -20.01 8.89 4.04
CA THR A 37 -19.42 9.80 3.09
C THR A 37 -18.98 11.06 3.84
N LEU A 38 -17.83 10.99 4.51
CA LEU A 38 -16.85 12.04 4.34
C LEU A 38 -16.47 11.93 2.86
N LEU A 39 -17.19 12.69 2.03
CA LEU A 39 -16.76 13.08 0.71
C LEU A 39 -15.49 13.93 0.88
N THR A 40 -14.42 13.34 1.39
CA THR A 40 -13.11 13.75 0.99
C THR A 40 -13.01 13.28 -0.44
N ASN A 41 -12.90 14.22 -1.38
CA ASN A 41 -12.51 13.96 -2.77
C ASN A 41 -11.09 13.32 -2.88
N SER A 42 -10.65 12.55 -1.88
CA SER A 42 -9.30 12.01 -1.66
C SER A 42 -8.98 10.79 -2.51
N MET A 43 -9.97 9.94 -2.82
CA MET A 43 -9.71 8.70 -3.55
C MET A 43 -9.29 8.91 -5.01
N ALA A 44 -9.74 10.01 -5.66
CA ALA A 44 -9.32 10.33 -7.01
C ALA A 44 -7.85 10.79 -7.07
N HIS A 45 -7.40 11.60 -6.10
CA HIS A 45 -6.02 12.08 -6.04
C HIS A 45 -5.04 10.92 -5.77
N GLU A 46 -5.41 9.98 -4.90
CA GLU A 46 -4.60 8.80 -4.58
C GLU A 46 -4.31 7.93 -5.81
N ASN A 47 -5.30 7.72 -6.69
CA ASN A 47 -5.14 6.91 -7.91
C ASN A 47 -4.38 7.64 -9.04
N VAL A 48 -4.33 8.98 -9.00
CA VAL A 48 -3.60 9.79 -9.99
C VAL A 48 -2.14 10.01 -9.58
N TRP A 49 -1.87 10.08 -8.27
CA TRP A 49 -0.53 10.31 -7.75
C TRP A 49 0.44 9.22 -8.19
N PHE A 50 1.55 9.61 -8.82
CA PHE A 50 2.59 8.68 -9.29
C PHE A 50 2.14 7.62 -10.31
N SER A 51 0.95 7.76 -10.90
CA SER A 51 0.36 6.84 -11.89
C SER A 51 1.24 6.57 -13.12
N HIS A 52 2.04 7.55 -13.56
CA HIS A 52 2.89 7.38 -14.73
C HIS A 52 4.16 6.54 -14.43
N PRO A 53 4.42 5.45 -15.18
CA PRO A 53 5.62 4.64 -14.99
C PRO A 53 6.91 5.45 -15.19
N ARG A 54 7.87 5.34 -14.26
CA ARG A 54 9.16 6.07 -14.31
C ARG A 54 10.37 5.16 -14.54
N HIS A 55 10.18 4.02 -15.21
CA HIS A 55 11.29 3.10 -15.49
C HIS A 55 12.18 3.56 -16.66
N TYR A 56 11.69 4.47 -17.51
CA TYR A 56 12.37 4.95 -18.73
C TYR A 56 12.29 6.47 -18.93
N GLY A 57 13.02 6.95 -19.94
CA GLY A 57 13.08 8.37 -20.30
C GLY A 57 13.93 9.22 -19.35
N LYS A 58 13.87 10.54 -19.53
CA LYS A 58 14.69 11.52 -18.78
C LYS A 58 14.37 11.54 -17.29
N GLY A 59 13.09 11.43 -16.93
CA GLY A 59 12.63 11.45 -15.53
C GLY A 59 12.94 10.18 -14.73
N SER A 60 13.30 9.07 -15.41
CA SER A 60 13.61 7.80 -14.72
C SER A 60 14.90 7.84 -13.92
N ARG A 61 15.85 8.67 -14.34
CA ARG A 61 17.21 8.68 -13.82
C ARG A 61 17.57 10.07 -13.35
N LYS A 62 18.30 10.12 -12.24
CA LYS A 62 18.78 11.35 -11.63
C LYS A 62 20.26 11.24 -11.34
N CYS A 63 20.94 12.38 -11.31
CA CYS A 63 22.33 12.46 -10.88
C CYS A 63 22.50 11.90 -9.46
N ARG A 64 23.52 11.07 -9.24
CA ARG A 64 23.86 10.53 -7.92
C ARG A 64 24.23 11.60 -6.89
N VAL A 65 24.70 12.77 -7.34
CA VAL A 65 25.20 13.86 -6.47
C VAL A 65 24.13 14.92 -6.22
N CYS A 66 23.59 15.53 -7.28
CA CYS A 66 22.68 16.68 -7.16
C CYS A 66 21.21 16.37 -7.43
N ALA A 67 20.86 15.09 -7.66
CA ALA A 67 19.51 14.65 -8.02
C ALA A 67 18.88 15.30 -9.28
N SER A 68 19.64 16.09 -10.05
CA SER A 68 19.18 16.66 -11.32
C SER A 68 18.90 15.58 -12.37
N HIS A 69 17.82 15.76 -13.12
CA HIS A 69 17.46 14.94 -14.29
C HIS A 69 18.08 15.47 -15.60
N SER A 70 18.78 16.62 -15.56
CA SER A 70 19.32 17.26 -16.76
C SER A 70 20.82 17.01 -16.91
N GLY A 71 21.28 16.81 -18.15
CA GLY A 71 22.70 16.66 -18.46
C GLY A 71 23.37 15.46 -17.80
N LEU A 72 22.65 14.35 -17.64
CA LEU A 72 23.15 13.14 -17.03
C LEU A 72 24.14 12.43 -17.97
N ILE A 73 25.37 12.22 -17.52
CA ILE A 73 26.37 11.40 -18.19
C ILE A 73 26.14 9.95 -17.77
N ARG A 74 25.74 9.13 -18.74
CA ARG A 74 25.35 7.72 -18.55
C ARG A 74 26.43 6.73 -18.99
N LYS A 75 27.53 7.24 -19.54
CA LYS A 75 28.63 6.40 -20.02
C LYS A 75 29.38 5.80 -18.84
N TYR A 76 29.81 4.56 -18.99
CA TYR A 76 30.58 3.82 -17.97
C TYR A 76 29.86 3.65 -16.62
N GLY A 77 28.53 3.77 -16.58
CA GLY A 77 27.75 3.57 -15.34
C GLY A 77 27.90 4.68 -14.29
N LEU A 78 28.43 5.85 -14.67
CA LEU A 78 28.64 6.96 -13.73
C LEU A 78 27.32 7.51 -13.16
N ASP A 79 26.33 7.78 -14.02
CA ASP A 79 25.06 8.45 -13.67
C ASP A 79 25.26 9.76 -12.87
N ILE A 80 26.16 10.60 -13.37
CA ILE A 80 26.52 11.90 -12.78
C ILE A 80 26.19 13.04 -13.76
N CYS A 81 25.76 14.20 -13.26
CA CYS A 81 25.45 15.37 -14.07
C CYS A 81 26.73 16.01 -14.65
N ARG A 82 26.67 16.68 -15.81
CA ARG A 82 27.84 17.32 -16.42
C ARG A 82 28.57 18.36 -15.55
N GLN A 83 27.86 19.04 -14.65
CA GLN A 83 28.46 20.00 -13.70
C GLN A 83 29.23 19.24 -12.61
N CYS A 84 28.53 18.32 -11.96
CA CYS A 84 29.05 17.41 -10.95
C CYS A 84 30.27 16.60 -11.43
N PHE A 85 30.28 16.19 -12.70
CA PHE A 85 31.39 15.48 -13.31
C PHE A 85 32.62 16.38 -13.45
N ARG A 86 32.45 17.64 -13.86
CA ARG A 86 33.58 18.58 -13.99
C ARG A 86 34.24 18.89 -12.64
N GLU A 87 33.46 18.92 -11.57
CA GLU A 87 33.96 19.13 -10.20
C GLU A 87 34.78 17.93 -9.70
N ARG A 88 34.38 16.71 -10.05
CA ARG A 88 34.95 15.45 -9.50
C ARG A 88 35.80 14.68 -10.51
N ALA A 89 36.05 15.24 -11.69
CA ALA A 89 36.74 14.55 -12.77
C ALA A 89 38.14 14.07 -12.35
N SER A 90 38.87 14.91 -11.60
CA SER A 90 40.20 14.57 -11.05
C SER A 90 40.14 13.36 -10.12
N ASP A 91 39.16 13.33 -9.21
CA ASP A 91 39.06 12.33 -8.15
C ASP A 91 38.63 10.97 -8.72
N ILE A 92 37.86 10.98 -9.81
CA ILE A 92 37.50 9.78 -10.57
C ILE A 92 38.69 9.25 -11.39
N GLY A 93 39.74 10.07 -11.61
CA GLY A 93 40.92 9.72 -12.40
C GLY A 93 40.85 10.12 -13.87
N PHE A 94 39.97 11.06 -14.25
CA PHE A 94 39.96 11.63 -15.59
C PHE A 94 41.01 12.75 -15.70
N HIS A 95 41.91 12.61 -16.68
CA HIS A 95 42.92 13.63 -17.01
C HIS A 95 42.66 14.26 -18.38
N LYS A 96 42.87 15.57 -18.48
CA LYS A 96 42.77 16.32 -19.73
C LYS A 96 44.13 16.30 -20.43
N TYR A 97 44.22 15.63 -21.57
CA TYR A 97 45.46 15.51 -22.35
C TYR A 97 45.65 16.57 -23.44
N ARG A 98 44.60 17.36 -23.75
CA ARG A 98 44.61 18.44 -24.75
C ARG A 98 43.69 19.56 -24.30
#